data_AF-A0A2V5W0H8-F1
#
_entry.id   AF-A0A2V5W0H8-F1
#
_cell.length_a   1.000
_cell.length_b   1.000
_cell.length_c   1.000
_cell.angle_alpha   90.00
_cell.angle_beta   90.00
_cell.angle_gamma   90.00
#
_symmetry.space_group_name_H-M   'P 1'
#
loop_
_entity.id
_entity.type
_entity.pdbx_description
1 polymer ?
#
loop_
_entity_poly.entity_id
_entity_poly.type
_entity_poly.pdbx_seq_one_letter_code
_entity_poly.pdbx_strand_id
1 'polypeptide(L)' 'MINNESQLRQAIEEIQGLCRAIDVLRADVFSKNPRNFAILAEGPLDEIRKLQADIDDYVNRLEGLEPSTAAVS' A
#
# COMPACT_ATOMS: atom_id res chain seq x y z
N MET A 1 -10.83 -4.18 -1.80
CA MET A 1 -10.90 -4.84 -3.11
C MET A 1 -10.96 -3.82 -4.25
N ILE A 2 -9.92 -3.78 -5.08
CA ILE A 2 -9.76 -2.88 -6.24
C ILE A 2 -10.25 -3.56 -7.53
N ASN A 3 -11.01 -2.85 -8.37
CA ASN A 3 -11.64 -3.41 -9.57
C ASN A 3 -11.37 -2.60 -10.84
N ASN A 4 -10.74 -1.44 -10.73
CA ASN A 4 -10.43 -0.58 -11.87
C ASN A 4 -9.25 0.34 -11.58
N GLU A 5 -8.75 0.98 -12.64
CA GLU A 5 -7.59 1.87 -12.57
C GLU A 5 -7.81 3.08 -11.65
N SER A 6 -9.02 3.61 -11.55
CA SER A 6 -9.30 4.73 -10.64
C SER A 6 -9.14 4.32 -9.17
N GLN A 7 -9.63 3.12 -8.81
CA GLN A 7 -9.46 2.56 -7.47
C GLN A 7 -8.01 2.21 -7.19
N LEU A 8 -7.27 1.71 -8.18
CA LEU A 8 -5.83 1.47 -8.08
C LEU A 8 -5.08 2.78 -7.77
N ARG A 9 -5.33 3.84 -8.54
CA ARG A 9 -4.71 5.15 -8.33
C ARG A 9 -5.02 5.69 -6.92
N GLN A 10 -6.28 5.60 -6.49
CA GLN A 10 -6.68 6.03 -5.15
C GLN A 10 -5.93 5.25 -4.06
N ALA A 11 -5.81 3.93 -4.18
CA ALA A 11 -5.09 3.11 -3.21
C ALA A 11 -3.61 3.49 -3.13
N ILE A 12 -2.97 3.77 -4.27
CA ILE A 12 -1.58 4.25 -4.32
C ILE A 12 -1.43 5.62 -3.62
N GLU A 13 -2.33 6.56 -3.89
CA GLU A 13 -2.35 7.88 -3.26
C GLU A 13 -2.55 7.78 -1.74
N GLU A 14 -3.40 6.85 -1.29
CA GLU A 14 -3.65 6.60 0.13
C GLU A 14 -2.42 6.01 0.83
N ILE A 15 -1.75 5.02 0.23
CA ILE A 15 -0.47 4.50 0.74
C ILE A 15 0.56 5.64 0.87
N GLN A 16 0.68 6.50 -0.14
CA GLN A 16 1.61 7.64 -0.07
C GLN A 16 1.25 8.63 1.06
N GLY A 17 -0.05 8.86 1.29
CA GLY A 17 -0.53 9.65 2.42
C GLY A 17 -0.13 9.04 3.77
N LEU A 18 -0.36 7.74 3.95
CA LEU A 18 -0.02 7.02 5.17
C LEU A 18 1.50 6.99 5.43
N CYS A 19 2.31 6.78 4.39
CA CYS A 19 3.77 6.85 4.51
C CYS A 19 4.24 8.23 5.01
N ARG A 20 3.71 9.32 4.44
CA ARG A 20 4.01 10.68 4.90
C ARG A 20 3.61 10.91 6.36
N ALA A 21 2.45 10.40 6.78
CA ALA A 21 2.01 10.49 8.16
C ALA A 21 2.96 9.75 9.12
N ILE A 22 3.44 8.56 8.74
CA ILE A 22 4.44 7.81 9.51
C ILE A 22 5.76 8.57 9.60
N ASP A 23 6.20 9.21 8.52
CA ASP A 23 7.45 10.00 8.54
C ASP A 23 7.35 11.21 9.49
N VAL A 24 6.20 11.89 9.52
CA VAL A 24 5.93 12.95 10.51
C VAL A 24 5.96 12.39 11.94
N LEU A 25 5.27 11.28 12.20
CA LEU A 25 5.30 10.62 13.51
C LEU A 25 6.72 10.23 13.93
N ARG A 26 7.54 9.76 12.97
CA ARG A 26 8.93 9.40 13.24
C ARG A 26 9.74 10.64 13.64
N ALA A 27 9.62 11.74 12.92
CA ALA A 27 10.31 12.98 13.25
C ALA A 27 9.91 13.53 14.63
N ASP A 28 8.60 13.57 14.92
CA ASP A 28 8.07 14.28 16.08
C ASP A 28 8.02 13.45 17.37
N VAL A 29 7.82 12.14 17.24
CA VAL A 29 7.52 11.23 18.36
C VAL A 29 8.66 10.24 18.61
N PHE A 30 9.24 9.61 17.58
CA PHE A 30 10.20 8.52 17.79
C PHE A 30 11.44 8.97 18.58
N SER A 31 11.97 10.16 18.29
CA SER A 31 13.14 10.72 19.00
C SER A 31 12.90 10.96 20.50
N LYS A 32 11.64 11.14 20.92
CA LYS A 32 11.23 11.44 22.30
C LYS A 32 10.69 10.21 23.02
N ASN A 33 9.92 9.38 22.31
CA ASN A 33 9.25 8.20 22.85
C ASN A 33 9.04 7.15 21.75
N PRO A 34 10.03 6.26 21.54
CA PRO A 34 9.95 5.19 20.55
C PRO A 34 8.75 4.25 20.72
N ARG A 35 8.33 4.01 21.98
CA ARG A 35 7.19 3.14 22.28
C ARG A 35 5.88 3.76 21.80
N ASN A 36 5.67 5.05 22.06
CA ASN A 36 4.47 5.73 21.58
C ASN A 36 4.45 5.84 20.05
N PHE A 37 5.62 6.05 19.41
CA PHE A 37 5.70 6.00 17.96
C PHE A 37 5.22 4.63 17.42
N ALA A 38 5.69 3.53 18.00
CA ALA A 38 5.29 2.19 17.54
C ALA A 38 3.77 1.97 17.64
N ILE A 39 3.14 2.40 18.74
CA ILE A 39 1.69 2.31 18.92
C ILE A 39 0.94 3.18 17.90
N LEU A 40 1.38 4.42 17.68
CA LEU A 40 0.72 5.34 16.74
C LEU A 40 0.90 4.92 15.27
N ALA A 41 2.01 4.25 14.95
CA ALA A 41 2.30 3.76 13.61
C ALA A 41 1.57 2.45 13.28
N GLU A 42 1.05 1.70 14.26
CA GLU A 42 0.41 0.40 14.06
C GLU A 42 -0.76 0.46 13.07
N GLY A 43 -1.73 1.35 13.32
CA GLY A 43 -2.89 1.53 12.44
C GLY A 43 -2.52 1.89 11.00
N PRO A 44 -1.70 2.93 10.75
CA PRO A 44 -1.22 3.26 9.41
C PRO A 44 -0.48 2.11 8.71
N LEU A 45 0.35 1.35 9.44
CA LEU A 45 1.08 0.21 8.87
C LEU A 45 0.13 -0.93 8.48
N ASP A 46 -0.88 -1.21 9.30
CA ASP A 46 -1.88 -2.23 8.97
C ASP A 46 -2.70 -1.84 7.75
N GLU A 47 -3.05 -0.58 7.60
CA GLU A 47 -3.81 -0.11 6.43
C GLU A 47 -2.96 -0.15 5.14
N ILE A 48 -1.68 0.23 5.22
CA ILE A 48 -0.74 0.06 4.10
C ILE A 48 -0.70 -1.40 3.64
N ARG A 49 -0.60 -2.36 4.57
CA ARG A 49 -0.54 -3.79 4.23
C ARG A 49 -1.80 -4.28 3.53
N LYS A 50 -2.98 -3.82 3.97
CA LYS A 50 -4.25 -4.18 3.32
C LYS A 50 -4.34 -3.59 1.91
N LEU A 51 -3.99 -2.31 1.74
CA LEU A 51 -4.00 -1.66 0.43
C LEU A 51 -2.98 -2.31 -0.52
N GLN A 52 -1.80 -2.69 -0.05
CA GLN A 52 -0.82 -3.44 -0.83
C GLN A 52 -1.38 -4.78 -1.29
N ALA A 53 -2.01 -5.56 -0.41
CA ALA A 53 -2.63 -6.82 -0.78
C ALA A 53 -3.76 -6.64 -1.82
N ASP A 54 -4.60 -5.61 -1.65
CA ASP A 54 -5.66 -5.27 -2.62
C ASP A 54 -5.09 -4.87 -4.00
N ILE A 55 -3.95 -4.19 -4.03
CA ILE A 55 -3.23 -3.82 -5.26
C ILE A 55 -2.63 -5.07 -5.92
N ASP A 56 -1.91 -5.89 -5.16
CA ASP A 56 -1.28 -7.12 -5.66
C ASP A 56 -2.34 -8.06 -6.26
N ASP A 57 -3.48 -8.24 -5.57
CA ASP A 57 -4.60 -9.02 -6.06
C ASP A 57 -5.17 -8.47 -7.38
N TYR A 58 -5.25 -7.15 -7.52
CA TYR A 58 -5.73 -6.53 -8.76
C TYR A 58 -4.73 -6.70 -9.91
N VAL A 59 -3.44 -6.48 -9.67
CA VAL A 59 -2.39 -6.65 -10.68
C VAL A 59 -2.30 -8.10 -11.14
N ASN A 60 -2.32 -9.06 -10.21
CA ASN A 60 -2.32 -10.49 -10.53
C ASN A 60 -3.52 -10.89 -11.41
N ARG A 61 -4.70 -10.31 -11.18
CA ARG A 61 -5.87 -10.53 -12.05
C ARG A 61 -5.65 -9.97 -13.46
N LEU A 62 -5.01 -8.81 -13.60
CA LEU A 62 -4.70 -8.26 -14.92
C LEU A 62 -3.69 -9.12 -15.68
N GLU A 63 -2.62 -9.56 -15.02
CA GLU A 63 -1.60 -10.43 -15.63
C GLU A 63 -2.16 -11.80 -16.04
N GLY A 64 -3.09 -12.36 -15.26
CA GLY A 64 -3.79 -13.60 -15.60
C GLY A 64 -4.80 -13.46 -16.74
N LEU A 65 -5.19 -12.23 -17.10
CA LEU A 65 -6.09 -11.93 -18.22
C LEU A 65 -5.35 -11.63 -19.53
N GLU A 66 -4.05 -11.29 -19.46
CA GLU A 66 -3.20 -11.17 -20.64
C GLU A 66 -2.83 -12.58 -21.15
N PRO A 67 -3.29 -13.02 -22.34
CA PRO A 67 -2.88 -14.30 -22.88
C PRO A 67 -1.37 -14.31 -23.05
N SER A 68 -0.71 -15.34 -22.48
CA SER A 68 0.71 -15.61 -22.65
C SER A 68 1.08 -15.60 -24.13
N THR A 69 1.56 -14.46 -24.63
CA THR A 69 2.06 -14.26 -25.99
C THR A 69 3.51 -14.75 -26.08
N ALA A 70 3.78 -15.92 -25.51
CA ALA A 70 5.05 -16.63 -25.60
C ALA A 70 4.83 -18.04 -26.18
N ALA A 71 4.16 -18.11 -27.33
CA ALA A 71 4.16 -19.29 -28.19
C ALA A 71 3.80 -18.89 -29.63
N VAL A 72 4.71 -18.20 -30.31
CA VAL A 72 4.76 -18.26 -31.78
C VAL A 72 6.17 -18.71 -32.13
N SER A 73 6.20 -19.92 -32.70
CA SER A 73 7.37 -20.66 -33.18
C SER A 73 8.12 -19.96 -34.31
#